data_AF-A0A0K2SJP6-F1
#
_entry.id   AF-A0A0K2SJP6-F1
#
_cell.length_a   1.000
_cell.length_b   1.000
_cell.length_c   1.000
_cell.angle_alpha   90.00
_cell.angle_beta   90.00
_cell.angle_gamma   90.00
#
_symmetry.space_group_name_H-M   'P 1'
#
loop_
_entity.id
_entity.type
_entity.pdbx_description
1 polymer ?
#
loop_
_entity_poly.entity_id
_entity_poly.type
_entity_poly.pdbx_seq_one_letter_code
_entity_poly.pdbx_strand_id
1 'polypeptide(L)'
;MDEHRKQSQRLRRLKEEIRAELAELEEVVRTGDELTRGMGVAVPDELRRRGLATFLQDFYTGCERIFQRIAEEFDGGAPSSSDWHRRLLNQMARTVEGFRPAVLSEPATQTLDEYLRFRHLFRNLYGRHLDWERMRPLLAALPGAFRTVRGEIESFFRFIDRLVEVHARSADETTEDQDEGAASPGQGPV
;
A
#
# COMPACT_ATOMS: atom_id res chain seq x y z
N MET A 1 -0.44 -18.89 -23.01
CA MET A 1 -1.85 -18.70 -22.60
C MET A 1 -2.06 -18.69 -21.08
N ASP A 2 -1.58 -19.69 -20.33
CA ASP A 2 -1.88 -19.79 -18.88
C ASP A 2 -1.17 -18.72 -18.01
N GLU A 3 0.06 -18.34 -18.36
CA GLU A 3 0.87 -17.42 -17.54
C GLU A 3 0.35 -15.97 -17.51
N HIS A 4 -0.03 -15.38 -18.64
CA HIS A 4 -0.58 -14.02 -18.69
C HIS A 4 -1.94 -13.90 -17.96
N ARG A 5 -2.74 -14.97 -18.03
CA ARG A 5 -4.02 -15.06 -17.31
C ARG A 5 -3.77 -15.17 -15.80
N LYS A 6 -2.84 -16.02 -15.37
CA LYS A 6 -2.40 -16.13 -13.96
C LYS A 6 -1.88 -14.80 -13.43
N GLN A 7 -1.06 -14.09 -14.22
CA GLN A 7 -0.52 -12.78 -13.84
C GLN A 7 -1.63 -11.74 -13.65
N SER A 8 -2.58 -11.69 -14.58
CA SER A 8 -3.75 -10.79 -14.47
C SER A 8 -4.60 -11.09 -13.23
N GLN A 9 -4.80 -12.38 -12.90
CA GLN A 9 -5.52 -12.79 -11.70
C GLN A 9 -4.76 -12.40 -10.42
N ARG A 10 -3.44 -12.59 -10.39
CA ARG A 10 -2.58 -12.21 -9.26
C ARG A 10 -2.65 -10.70 -8.99
N LEU A 11 -2.55 -9.88 -10.03
CA LEU A 11 -2.67 -8.43 -9.92
C LEU A 11 -4.06 -7.96 -9.44
N ARG A 12 -5.13 -8.59 -9.94
CA ARG A 12 -6.49 -8.31 -9.45
C ARG A 12 -6.65 -8.66 -7.97
N ARG A 13 -6.12 -9.81 -7.55
CA ARG A 13 -6.13 -10.23 -6.15
C ARG A 13 -5.36 -9.25 -5.26
N LEU A 14 -4.18 -8.80 -5.69
CA LEU A 14 -3.41 -7.79 -4.96
C LEU A 14 -4.23 -6.52 -4.71
N LYS A 15 -4.96 -6.03 -5.71
CA LYS A 15 -5.82 -4.85 -5.54
C LYS A 15 -6.91 -5.07 -4.50
N GLU A 16 -7.57 -6.23 -4.50
CA GLU A 16 -8.60 -6.55 -3.50
C GLU A 16 -8.03 -6.63 -2.09
N GLU A 17 -6.86 -7.23 -1.92
CA GLU A 17 -6.17 -7.30 -0.62
C GLU A 17 -5.77 -5.90 -0.12
N ILE A 18 -5.25 -5.03 -1.00
CA ILE A 18 -4.92 -3.65 -0.62
C ILE A 18 -6.19 -2.83 -0.31
N ARG A 19 -7.30 -3.06 -1.03
CA ARG A 19 -8.59 -2.40 -0.74
C ARG A 19 -9.13 -2.78 0.63
N ALA A 20 -9.02 -4.05 1.00
CA ALA A 20 -9.41 -4.51 2.33
C ALA A 20 -8.58 -3.81 3.43
N GLU A 21 -7.26 -3.75 3.26
CA GLU A 21 -6.39 -3.06 4.23
C GLU A 21 -6.67 -1.54 4.29
N LEU A 22 -6.98 -0.89 3.16
CA LEU A 22 -7.40 0.51 3.16
C LEU A 22 -8.72 0.73 3.92
N ALA A 23 -9.66 -0.20 3.84
CA ALA A 23 -10.91 -0.12 4.59
C ALA A 23 -10.70 -0.30 6.10
N GLU A 24 -9.79 -1.21 6.50
CA GLU A 24 -9.39 -1.36 7.91
C GLU A 24 -8.71 -0.09 8.43
N LEU A 25 -7.81 0.51 7.64
CA LEU A 25 -7.17 1.78 7.97
C LEU A 25 -8.16 2.94 8.09
N GLU A 26 -9.17 2.99 7.22
CA GLU A 26 -10.21 4.01 7.28
C GLU A 26 -10.94 3.96 8.63
N GLU A 27 -11.23 2.76 9.13
CA GLU A 27 -11.89 2.56 10.42
C GLU A 27 -11.00 2.96 11.61
N VAL A 28 -9.70 2.61 11.57
CA VAL A 28 -8.71 3.05 12.57
C VAL A 28 -8.64 4.57 12.63
N VAL A 29 -8.54 5.21 11.46
CA VAL A 29 -8.44 6.67 11.33
C VAL A 29 -9.72 7.35 11.80
N ARG A 30 -10.89 6.84 11.39
CA ARG A 30 -12.20 7.36 11.77
C ARG A 30 -12.39 7.32 13.29
N THR A 31 -12.09 6.17 13.91
CA THR A 31 -12.23 6.00 15.36
C THR A 31 -11.25 6.89 16.12
N GLY A 32 -10.00 6.96 15.67
CA GLY A 32 -8.99 7.85 16.26
C GLY A 32 -9.37 9.33 16.17
N ASP A 33 -9.90 9.77 15.02
CA ASP A 33 -10.39 11.13 14.82
C ASP A 33 -11.60 11.43 15.72
N GLU A 34 -12.57 10.52 15.80
CA GLU A 34 -13.75 10.69 16.67
C GLU A 34 -13.39 10.83 18.15
N LEU A 35 -12.45 10.00 18.63
CA LEU A 35 -11.98 10.05 20.01
C LEU A 35 -11.15 11.31 20.32
N THR A 36 -10.62 11.98 19.29
CA THR A 36 -9.80 13.18 19.42
C THR A 36 -10.52 14.47 19.07
N ARG A 37 -11.69 14.36 18.43
CA ARG A 37 -12.50 15.50 18.02
C ARG A 37 -12.93 16.32 19.25
N GLY A 38 -12.57 17.60 19.25
CA GLY A 38 -12.86 18.51 20.35
C GLY A 38 -11.97 18.34 21.58
N MET A 39 -10.96 17.46 21.55
CA MET A 39 -9.90 17.51 22.55
C MET A 39 -9.10 18.80 22.36
N GLY A 40 -9.03 19.61 23.42
CA GLY A 40 -8.23 20.83 23.44
C GLY A 40 -6.74 20.55 23.65
N VAL A 41 -6.03 21.55 24.19
CA VAL A 41 -4.61 21.43 24.55
C VAL A 41 -4.37 20.60 25.82
N ALA A 42 -5.41 20.30 26.59
CA ALA A 42 -5.29 19.58 27.85
C ALA A 42 -4.73 18.17 27.63
N VAL A 43 -3.74 17.80 28.44
CA VAL A 43 -3.10 16.48 28.39
C VAL A 43 -4.10 15.42 28.89
N PRO A 44 -4.46 14.42 28.08
CA PRO A 44 -5.31 13.32 28.53
C PRO A 44 -4.65 12.49 29.63
N ASP A 45 -5.47 11.77 30.40
CA ASP A 45 -4.95 10.78 31.34
C ASP A 45 -4.15 9.67 30.62
N GLU A 46 -3.34 8.95 31.39
CA GLU A 46 -2.41 7.95 30.85
C GLU A 46 -3.12 6.84 30.07
N LEU A 47 -4.29 6.38 30.52
CA LEU A 47 -5.04 5.33 29.85
C LEU A 47 -5.51 5.80 28.47
N ARG A 48 -6.09 7.00 28.40
CA ARG A 48 -6.52 7.61 27.14
C ARG A 48 -5.34 7.87 26.21
N ARG A 49 -4.20 8.38 26.71
CA ARG A 49 -2.99 8.54 25.88
C ARG A 49 -2.51 7.22 25.30
N ARG A 50 -2.49 6.13 26.09
CA ARG A 50 -2.10 4.81 25.58
C ARG A 50 -3.02 4.34 24.46
N GLY A 51 -4.34 4.46 24.64
CA GLY A 51 -5.30 4.14 23.59
C GLY A 51 -5.12 4.98 22.33
N LEU A 52 -4.89 6.29 22.47
CA LEU A 52 -4.65 7.16 21.31
C LEU A 52 -3.35 6.82 20.57
N ALA A 53 -2.33 6.40 21.30
CA ALA A 53 -1.07 5.98 20.69
C ALA A 53 -1.23 4.71 19.86
N THR A 54 -2.14 3.78 20.20
CA THR A 54 -2.37 2.59 19.39
C THR A 54 -2.92 2.97 18.02
N PHE A 55 -3.87 3.91 17.91
CA PHE A 55 -4.37 4.35 16.59
C PHE A 55 -3.27 4.89 15.67
N LEU A 56 -2.30 5.64 16.21
CA LEU A 56 -1.15 6.12 15.43
C LEU A 56 -0.25 4.97 14.95
N GLN A 57 -0.05 3.96 15.81
CA GLN A 57 0.73 2.78 15.46
C GLN A 57 0.01 1.88 14.45
N ASP A 58 -1.28 1.66 14.65
CA ASP A 58 -2.13 0.82 13.80
C ASP A 58 -2.22 1.42 12.41
N PHE A 59 -2.40 2.75 12.31
CA PHE A 59 -2.37 3.46 11.05
C PHE A 59 -1.08 3.20 10.27
N TYR A 60 0.08 3.43 10.88
CA TYR A 60 1.34 3.24 10.17
C TYR A 60 1.60 1.77 9.86
N THR A 61 1.24 0.86 10.77
CA THR A 61 1.41 -0.58 10.56
C THR A 61 0.55 -1.10 9.40
N GLY A 62 -0.68 -0.59 9.23
CA GLY A 62 -1.49 -0.90 8.05
C GLY A 62 -0.89 -0.35 6.76
N CYS A 63 -0.31 0.86 6.77
CA CYS A 63 0.47 1.35 5.63
C CYS A 63 1.64 0.41 5.29
N GLU A 64 2.39 -0.07 6.28
CA GLU A 64 3.48 -1.02 6.07
C GLU A 64 3.00 -2.32 5.42
N ARG A 65 1.86 -2.87 5.84
CA ARG A 65 1.28 -4.08 5.23
C ARG A 65 0.95 -3.87 3.76
N ILE A 66 0.36 -2.73 3.39
CA ILE A 66 0.12 -2.37 1.99
C ILE A 66 1.45 -2.35 1.23
N PHE A 67 2.46 -1.66 1.76
CA PHE A 67 3.75 -1.52 1.10
C PHE A 67 4.50 -2.85 0.96
N GLN A 68 4.40 -3.74 1.95
CA GLN A 68 4.95 -5.10 1.88
C GLN A 68 4.33 -5.88 0.73
N ARG A 69 3.00 -5.88 0.59
CA ARG A 69 2.32 -6.58 -0.51
C ARG A 69 2.74 -6.05 -1.88
N ILE A 70 2.89 -4.72 -2.01
CA ILE A 70 3.39 -4.12 -3.24
C ILE A 70 4.84 -4.54 -3.51
N ALA A 71 5.69 -4.52 -2.49
CA ALA A 71 7.09 -4.93 -2.62
C ALA A 71 7.23 -6.42 -2.99
N GLU A 72 6.42 -7.29 -2.40
CA GLU A 72 6.34 -8.72 -2.73
C GLU A 72 5.91 -8.96 -4.18
N GLU A 73 5.01 -8.13 -4.70
CA GLU A 73 4.57 -8.25 -6.09
C GLU A 73 5.60 -7.73 -7.09
N PHE A 74 6.16 -6.55 -6.84
CA PHE A 74 6.90 -5.80 -7.86
C PHE A 74 8.41 -5.71 -7.63
N ASP A 75 8.88 -5.85 -6.39
CA ASP A 75 10.26 -5.51 -6.01
C ASP A 75 11.07 -6.72 -5.51
N GLY A 76 10.48 -7.92 -5.53
CA GLY A 76 11.11 -9.14 -5.02
C GLY A 76 11.07 -9.26 -3.48
N GLY A 77 10.21 -8.49 -2.82
CA GLY A 77 9.96 -8.58 -1.38
C GLY A 77 10.37 -7.33 -0.58
N ALA A 78 10.00 -7.35 0.70
CA ALA A 78 10.37 -6.32 1.65
C ALA A 78 11.85 -6.44 2.09
N PRO A 79 12.50 -5.34 2.51
CA PRO A 79 13.83 -5.40 3.09
C PRO A 79 13.87 -6.25 4.36
N SER A 80 15.01 -6.90 4.64
CA SER A 80 15.18 -7.82 5.78
C SER A 80 16.05 -7.28 6.92
N SER A 81 16.55 -6.03 6.81
CA SER A 81 17.44 -5.41 7.79
C SER A 81 16.71 -4.83 9.01
N SER A 82 17.44 -4.46 10.06
CA SER A 82 16.85 -3.85 11.28
C SER A 82 16.13 -2.52 11.03
N ASP A 83 16.50 -1.82 9.95
CA ASP A 83 15.90 -0.57 9.46
C ASP A 83 14.88 -0.79 8.34
N TRP A 84 14.37 -2.03 8.18
CA TRP A 84 13.50 -2.40 7.05
C TRP A 84 12.28 -1.49 6.90
N HIS A 85 11.72 -1.03 8.02
CA HIS A 85 10.56 -0.14 8.05
C HIS A 85 10.79 1.14 7.23
N ARG A 86 11.96 1.78 7.43
CA ARG A 86 12.34 2.99 6.71
C ARG A 86 12.72 2.69 5.27
N ARG A 87 13.42 1.58 5.03
CA ARG A 87 13.80 1.17 3.68
C ARG A 87 12.59 0.85 2.82
N LEU A 88 11.55 0.23 3.40
CA LEU A 88 10.29 -0.04 2.73
C LEU A 88 9.57 1.25 2.33
N LEU A 89 9.50 2.23 3.23
CA LEU A 89 8.94 3.55 2.92
C LEU A 89 9.69 4.22 1.76
N ASN A 90 11.03 4.23 1.81
CA ASN A 90 11.87 4.77 0.73
C ASN A 90 11.72 3.99 -0.58
N GLN A 91 11.48 2.68 -0.50
CA GLN A 91 11.25 1.84 -1.67
C GLN A 91 9.95 2.26 -2.37
N MET A 92 8.88 2.54 -1.64
CA MET A 92 7.61 3.01 -2.21
C MET A 92 7.72 4.40 -2.86
N ALA A 93 8.62 5.26 -2.37
CA ALA A 93 8.90 6.57 -2.97
C ALA A 93 9.70 6.52 -4.27
N ARG A 94 10.32 5.37 -4.60
CA ARG A 94 11.20 5.25 -5.77
C ARG A 94 10.45 4.66 -6.96
N THR A 95 10.73 5.23 -8.13
CA THR A 95 10.41 4.59 -9.41
C THR A 95 11.45 3.49 -9.68
N VAL A 96 10.96 2.34 -10.12
CA VAL A 96 11.78 1.23 -10.62
C VAL A 96 11.58 1.17 -12.12
N GLU A 97 12.56 1.67 -12.87
CA GLU A 97 12.48 1.80 -14.32
C GLU A 97 12.12 0.47 -15.00
N GLY A 98 11.11 0.50 -15.86
CA GLY A 98 10.61 -0.70 -16.56
C GLY A 98 9.73 -1.64 -15.72
N PHE A 99 9.60 -1.43 -14.39
CA PHE A 99 8.86 -2.33 -13.50
C PHE A 99 7.67 -1.68 -12.80
N ARG A 100 7.87 -0.56 -12.09
CA ARG A 100 6.77 0.18 -11.45
C ARG A 100 7.08 1.66 -11.24
N PRO A 101 6.08 2.55 -11.32
CA PRO A 101 6.23 3.92 -10.87
C PRO A 101 6.43 3.98 -9.35
N ALA A 102 6.84 5.15 -8.85
CA ALA A 102 6.72 5.47 -7.45
C ALA A 102 5.26 5.33 -7.00
N VAL A 103 5.06 4.68 -5.86
CA VAL A 103 3.75 4.51 -5.22
C VAL A 103 3.40 5.74 -4.41
N LEU A 104 4.41 6.36 -3.78
CA LEU A 104 4.25 7.54 -2.93
C LEU A 104 5.00 8.72 -3.54
N SER A 105 4.38 9.90 -3.49
CA SER A 105 5.07 11.16 -3.70
C SER A 105 6.04 11.48 -2.54
N GLU A 106 6.97 12.39 -2.79
CA GLU A 106 7.88 12.87 -1.74
C GLU A 106 7.13 13.51 -0.54
N PRO A 107 6.12 14.38 -0.72
CA PRO A 107 5.34 14.92 0.40
C PRO A 107 4.60 13.84 1.22
N ALA A 108 4.02 12.83 0.55
CA ALA A 108 3.38 11.71 1.23
C ALA A 108 4.39 10.89 2.05
N THR A 109 5.58 10.68 1.49
CA THR A 109 6.69 9.98 2.14
C THR A 109 7.16 10.72 3.39
N GLN A 110 7.34 12.05 3.31
CA GLN A 110 7.73 12.88 4.45
C GLN A 110 6.68 12.83 5.56
N THR A 111 5.40 12.90 5.21
CA THR A 111 4.27 12.76 6.16
C THR A 111 4.35 11.41 6.88
N LEU A 112 4.49 10.30 6.15
CA LEU A 112 4.56 8.96 6.72
C LEU A 112 5.82 8.70 7.56
N ASP A 113 6.94 9.36 7.25
CA ASP A 113 8.18 9.26 8.03
C ASP A 113 8.00 9.82 9.46
N GLU A 114 7.06 10.74 9.68
CA GLU A 114 6.70 11.21 11.04
C GLU A 114 5.98 10.13 11.85
N TYR A 115 5.05 9.40 11.23
CA TYR A 115 4.35 8.28 11.86
C TYR A 115 5.31 7.09 12.12
N LEU A 116 6.24 6.82 11.20
CA LEU A 116 7.32 5.86 11.40
C LEU A 116 8.18 6.21 12.62
N ARG A 117 8.61 7.47 12.71
CA ARG A 117 9.38 7.99 13.84
C ARG A 117 8.61 7.81 15.15
N PHE A 118 7.32 8.13 15.15
CA PHE A 118 6.46 7.93 16.32
C PHE A 118 6.40 6.45 16.72
N ARG A 119 6.22 5.53 15.77
CA ARG A 119 6.19 4.09 16.03
C ARG A 119 7.47 3.59 16.68
N HIS A 120 8.64 4.02 16.18
CA HIS A 120 9.93 3.69 16.79
C HIS A 120 10.07 4.26 18.20
N LEU A 121 9.65 5.51 18.40
CA LEU A 121 9.67 6.16 19.71
C LEU A 121 8.78 5.41 20.71
N PHE A 122 7.55 5.05 20.33
CA PHE A 122 6.62 4.32 21.19
C PHE A 122 7.17 2.95 21.61
N ARG A 123 7.77 2.19 20.67
CA ARG A 123 8.39 0.88 20.97
C ARG A 123 9.59 1.00 21.92
N ASN A 124 10.28 2.14 21.95
CA ASN A 124 11.45 2.31 22.82
C ASN A 124 11.11 2.90 24.20
N LEU A 125 9.92 3.50 24.36
CA LEU A 125 9.57 4.26 25.56
C LEU A 125 8.86 3.47 26.66
N TYR A 126 8.56 2.15 26.49
CA TYR A 126 7.87 1.24 27.43
C TYR A 126 7.80 1.76 28.90
N GLY A 127 6.88 2.70 29.16
CA GLY A 127 6.55 3.18 30.51
C GLY A 127 7.10 4.53 31.01
N ARG A 128 7.88 5.34 30.27
CA ARG A 128 8.45 6.58 30.88
C ARG A 128 7.74 7.92 30.66
N HIS A 129 6.82 8.03 29.68
CA HIS A 129 5.74 9.02 29.55
C HIS A 129 5.43 9.18 28.05
N LEU A 130 4.16 9.05 27.67
CA LEU A 130 3.72 9.39 26.31
C LEU A 130 3.63 10.92 26.19
N ASP A 131 4.46 11.47 25.31
CA ASP A 131 4.53 12.91 25.05
C ASP A 131 3.31 13.37 24.23
N TRP A 132 2.35 13.99 24.93
CA TRP A 132 1.12 14.49 24.31
C TRP A 132 1.39 15.56 23.26
N GLU A 133 2.41 16.41 23.44
CA GLU A 133 2.73 17.46 22.46
C GLU A 133 3.25 16.88 21.15
N ARG A 134 3.83 15.67 21.17
CA ARG A 134 4.19 14.92 19.95
C ARG A 134 3.00 14.16 19.34
N MET A 135 2.11 13.64 20.18
CA MET A 135 0.96 12.84 19.71
C MET A 135 -0.14 13.69 19.09
N ARG A 136 -0.50 14.80 19.74
CA ARG A 136 -1.60 15.68 19.34
C ARG A 136 -1.52 16.13 17.87
N PRO A 137 -0.39 16.63 17.34
CA PRO A 137 -0.30 17.01 15.93
C PRO A 137 -0.47 15.81 14.98
N LEU A 138 0.08 14.63 15.32
CA LEU A 138 -0.07 13.43 14.50
C LEU A 138 -1.51 12.93 14.45
N LEU A 139 -2.23 12.99 15.59
CA LEU A 139 -3.64 12.65 15.67
C LEU A 139 -4.50 13.63 14.87
N ALA A 140 -4.24 14.93 14.99
CA ALA A 140 -4.95 15.95 14.23
C ALA A 140 -4.71 15.84 12.71
N ALA A 141 -3.50 15.44 12.31
CA ALA A 141 -3.14 15.22 10.91
C ALA A 141 -3.61 13.86 10.35
N LEU A 142 -4.01 12.92 11.21
CA LEU A 142 -4.28 11.52 10.85
C LEU A 142 -5.30 11.37 9.71
N PRO A 143 -6.46 12.07 9.70
CA PRO A 143 -7.40 11.99 8.58
C PRO A 143 -6.82 12.52 7.27
N GLY A 144 -5.99 13.57 7.35
CA GLY A 144 -5.31 14.14 6.19
C GLY A 144 -4.26 13.19 5.62
N ALA A 145 -3.42 12.62 6.48
CA ALA A 145 -2.42 11.64 6.11
C ALA A 145 -3.05 10.41 5.43
N PHE A 146 -4.15 9.88 5.99
CA PHE A 146 -4.87 8.77 5.38
C PHE A 146 -5.43 9.12 3.99
N ARG A 147 -6.08 10.28 3.83
CA ARG A 147 -6.58 10.71 2.52
C ARG A 147 -5.47 10.80 1.48
N THR A 148 -4.31 11.32 1.86
CA THR A 148 -3.14 11.37 0.99
C THR A 148 -2.72 9.95 0.57
N VAL A 149 -2.49 9.05 1.53
CA VAL A 149 -2.09 7.67 1.24
C VAL A 149 -3.10 6.95 0.35
N ARG A 150 -4.39 7.06 0.67
CA ARG A 150 -5.46 6.47 -0.14
C ARG A 150 -5.41 6.96 -1.58
N GLY A 151 -5.26 8.27 -1.80
CA GLY A 151 -5.16 8.84 -3.14
C GLY A 151 -3.92 8.37 -3.92
N GLU A 152 -2.78 8.23 -3.25
CA GLU A 152 -1.53 7.69 -3.83
C GLU A 152 -1.71 6.22 -4.25
N ILE A 153 -2.33 5.39 -3.40
CA ILE A 153 -2.62 3.99 -3.71
C ILE A 153 -3.65 3.85 -4.83
N GLU A 154 -4.71 4.66 -4.83
CA GLU A 154 -5.69 4.70 -5.91
C GLU A 154 -5.05 5.15 -7.25
N SER A 155 -4.06 6.03 -7.19
CA SER A 155 -3.24 6.39 -8.34
C SER A 155 -2.41 5.21 -8.85
N PHE A 156 -1.78 4.49 -7.93
CA PHE A 156 -1.02 3.28 -8.24
C PHE A 156 -1.90 2.17 -8.84
N PHE A 157 -3.16 2.04 -8.42
CA PHE A 157 -4.10 1.09 -9.02
C PHE A 157 -4.33 1.32 -10.52
N ARG A 158 -4.28 2.57 -11.01
CA ARG A 158 -4.35 2.85 -12.45
C ARG A 158 -3.15 2.32 -13.22
N PHE A 159 -1.99 2.18 -12.57
CA PHE A 159 -0.85 1.49 -13.16
C PHE A 159 -1.11 -0.02 -13.24
N ILE A 160 -1.63 -0.64 -12.17
CA ILE A 160 -1.97 -2.06 -12.17
C ILE A 160 -3.04 -2.40 -13.23
N ASP A 161 -4.07 -1.56 -13.38
CA ASP A 161 -5.12 -1.77 -14.39
C ASP A 161 -4.55 -1.81 -15.81
N ARG A 162 -3.62 -0.89 -16.13
CA ARG A 162 -2.92 -0.91 -17.43
C ARG A 162 -2.11 -2.19 -17.64
N LEU A 163 -1.46 -2.73 -16.61
CA LEU A 163 -0.73 -4.00 -16.72
C LEU A 163 -1.69 -5.17 -17.00
N VAL A 164 -2.84 -5.20 -16.32
CA VAL A 164 -3.88 -6.22 -16.54
C VAL A 164 -4.41 -6.16 -17.97
N GLU A 165 -4.65 -4.96 -18.52
CA GLU A 165 -5.09 -4.77 -19.90
C GLU A 165 -4.05 -5.21 -20.94
N VAL A 166 -2.76 -4.95 -20.67
CA VAL A 166 -1.66 -5.44 -21.53
C VAL A 166 -1.63 -6.97 -21.53
N HIS A 167 -1.69 -7.60 -20.36
CA HIS A 167 -1.67 -9.06 -20.26
C HIS A 167 -2.92 -9.74 -20.84
N ALA A 168 -4.08 -9.08 -20.80
CA ALA A 168 -5.29 -9.57 -21.44
C ALA A 168 -5.15 -9.58 -22.98
N ARG A 169 -4.65 -8.49 -23.58
CA ARG A 169 -4.46 -8.40 -25.03
C ARG A 169 -3.44 -9.41 -25.57
N SER A 170 -2.33 -9.61 -24.86
CA SER A 170 -1.33 -10.62 -25.24
C SER A 170 -1.82 -12.06 -25.10
N ALA A 171 -2.90 -12.31 -24.35
CA ALA A 171 -3.53 -13.62 -24.29
C ALA A 171 -4.44 -13.88 -25.51
N ASP A 172 -5.10 -12.85 -26.03
CA ASP A 172 -6.01 -12.95 -27.19
C ASP A 172 -5.22 -13.05 -28.51
N GLU A 173 -4.15 -12.27 -28.70
CA GLU A 173 -3.31 -12.31 -29.93
C GLU A 173 -2.64 -13.68 -30.17
N THR A 174 -2.27 -14.42 -29.12
CA THR A 174 -1.73 -15.78 -29.26
C THR A 174 -2.75 -16.84 -29.72
N THR A 175 -4.04 -16.49 -29.76
CA THR A 175 -5.12 -17.41 -30.15
C THR A 175 -5.43 -17.32 -31.65
N GLU A 176 -5.21 -16.16 -32.29
CA GLU A 176 -5.50 -15.95 -33.72
C GLU A 176 -4.41 -16.54 -34.64
N ASP A 177 -3.13 -16.48 -34.24
CA ASP A 177 -2.00 -17.03 -35.02
C ASP A 177 -1.99 -18.56 -35.13
N GLN A 178 -2.82 -19.27 -34.34
CA GLN A 178 -2.91 -20.73 -34.38
C GLN A 178 -4.03 -21.26 -35.29
N ASP A 179 -4.92 -20.40 -35.79
CA ASP A 179 -6.07 -20.81 -36.63
C ASP A 179 -5.78 -20.68 -38.15
N GLU A 180 -4.75 -19.91 -38.55
CA GLU A 180 -4.39 -19.74 -39.98
C GLU A 180 -3.46 -20.84 -40.54
N GLY A 181 -3.00 -21.80 -39.71
CA GLY A 181 -2.07 -22.87 -40.12
C GLY A 181 -2.71 -24.17 -40.64
N ALA A 182 -4.03 -24.32 -40.59
CA ALA A 182 -4.74 -25.57 -40.90
C ALA A 182 -5.55 -25.53 -42.22
N ALA A 183 -4.99 -24.95 -43.28
CA ALA A 183 -5.53 -25.10 -44.63
C ALA A 183 -4.68 -26.08 -45.45
N SER A 184 -5.06 -27.36 -45.41
CA SER A 184 -4.55 -28.42 -46.29
C SER A 184 -4.78 -28.10 -47.77
N PRO A 185 -3.82 -28.39 -48.68
CA PRO A 185 -4.15 -28.62 -50.08
C PRO A 185 -4.21 -30.12 -50.39
N GLY A 186 -5.43 -30.61 -50.56
CA GLY A 186 -5.82 -31.43 -51.71
C GLY A 186 -5.12 -32.76 -51.94
N GLN A 187 -5.76 -33.84 -51.49
CA GLN A 187 -5.79 -35.08 -52.28
C GLN A 187 -6.60 -34.81 -53.56
N GLY A 188 -6.00 -35.04 -54.73
CA GLY A 188 -6.70 -35.16 -56.01
C GLY A 188 -6.40 -36.54 -56.62
N PRO A 189 -7.40 -37.30 -57.11
CA PRO A 189 -7.22 -38.69 -57.53
C PRO A 189 -6.80 -38.81 -59.00
N VAL A 190 -5.98 -39.82 -59.29
CA VAL A 190 -6.08 -40.93 -60.28
C VAL A 190 -4.66 -41.37 -60.66
#